data_AF-A0A1S4BJ67-F1
#
_entry.id   AF-A0A1S4BJ67-F1
#
_cell.length_a   1.000
_cell.length_b   1.000
_cell.length_c   1.000
_cell.angle_alpha   90.00
_cell.angle_beta   90.00
_cell.angle_gamma   90.00
#
_symmetry.space_group_name_H-M   'P 1'
#
loop_
_entity.id
_entity.type
_entity.pdbx_description
1 polymer ?
#
loop_
_entity_poly.entity_id
_entity_poly.type
_entity_poly.pdbx_seq_one_letter_code
_entity_poly.pdbx_strand_id
1 'polypeptide(L)'
;MESNVDATDGETVILNCIDPNASSLHEDNEEIVISTVEVSQWDLSSLAHRPIIKIKANRQRLVQQSSYFHGLLCGSFSESCFDSISIHWDMESLLSMLRFLFGCSLDLTSENFLPLYE
;
A
#
# COMPACT_ATOMS: atom_id res chain seq x y z
N MET A 1 -10.75 38.01 -1.69
CA MET A 1 -11.35 36.66 -1.80
C MET A 1 -10.31 35.70 -1.32
N GLU A 2 -10.37 35.36 -0.04
CA GLU A 2 -9.57 34.28 0.54
C GLU A 2 -10.13 32.97 -0.01
N SER A 3 -9.37 32.31 -0.87
CA SER A 3 -9.65 30.93 -1.27
C SER A 3 -9.22 30.03 -0.12
N ASN A 4 -10.16 29.74 0.78
CA ASN A 4 -10.12 28.52 1.58
C ASN A 4 -10.11 27.33 0.61
N VAL A 5 -8.93 26.80 0.32
CA VAL A 5 -8.79 25.44 -0.19
C VAL A 5 -8.81 24.55 1.04
N ASP A 6 -10.01 24.36 1.56
CA ASP A 6 -10.30 23.40 2.61
C ASP A 6 -10.16 22.00 2.00
N ALA A 7 -9.33 21.18 2.66
CA ALA A 7 -9.07 19.76 2.43
C ALA A 7 -8.99 19.29 0.97
N THR A 8 -7.77 19.13 0.45
CA THR A 8 -7.50 18.08 -0.52
C THR A 8 -7.88 16.74 0.11
N ASP A 9 -9.15 16.36 0.00
CA ASP A 9 -9.58 14.97 0.03
C ASP A 9 -8.97 14.34 -1.22
N GLY A 10 -7.69 14.00 -1.09
CA GLY A 10 -6.90 13.51 -2.19
C GLY A 10 -7.45 12.16 -2.61
N GLU A 11 -7.74 12.03 -3.90
CA GLU A 11 -8.23 10.81 -4.54
C GLU A 11 -7.60 9.57 -3.91
N THR A 12 -8.43 8.72 -3.31
CA THR A 12 -7.99 7.52 -2.61
C THR A 12 -8.11 6.33 -3.55
N VAL A 13 -7.10 5.48 -3.56
CA VAL A 13 -7.10 4.19 -4.27
C VAL A 13 -7.02 3.05 -3.26
N ILE A 14 -7.70 1.94 -3.54
CA ILE A 14 -7.66 0.72 -2.73
C ILE A 14 -6.60 -0.21 -3.32
N LEU A 15 -5.57 -0.51 -2.53
CA LEU A 15 -4.60 -1.55 -2.85
C LEU A 15 -5.09 -2.87 -2.26
N ASN A 16 -5.42 -3.84 -3.11
CA ASN A 16 -5.69 -5.22 -2.69
C ASN A 16 -4.35 -5.95 -2.65
N CYS A 17 -3.70 -5.94 -1.49
CA CYS A 17 -2.41 -6.57 -1.27
C CYS A 17 -2.61 -8.06 -1.02
N ILE A 18 -1.93 -8.90 -1.79
CA ILE A 18 -2.09 -10.35 -1.79
C ILE A 18 -0.70 -10.97 -1.62
N ASP A 19 -0.50 -11.76 -0.56
CA ASP A 19 0.73 -12.50 -0.36
C ASP A 19 0.77 -13.71 -1.32
N PRO A 20 1.73 -13.78 -2.26
CA PRO A 20 1.85 -14.90 -3.19
C PRO A 20 2.25 -16.22 -2.52
N ASN A 21 2.83 -16.18 -1.32
CA ASN A 21 3.31 -17.35 -0.59
C ASN A 21 2.27 -17.94 0.36
N ALA A 22 1.10 -17.29 0.51
CA ALA A 22 0.05 -17.77 1.38
C ALA A 22 -0.51 -19.12 0.88
N SER A 23 -0.25 -20.18 1.63
CA SER A 23 -0.74 -21.53 1.35
C SER A 23 -2.26 -21.61 1.57
N SER A 24 -3.02 -21.52 0.47
CA SER A 24 -4.48 -21.71 0.35
C SER A 24 -5.36 -20.86 1.29
N LEU A 25 -6.19 -20.01 0.67
CA LEU A 25 -7.24 -19.23 1.31
C LEU A 25 -8.19 -20.14 2.12
N HIS A 26 -7.99 -20.23 3.44
CA HIS A 26 -9.03 -20.75 4.31
C HIS A 26 -10.21 -19.77 4.30
N GLU A 27 -11.43 -20.30 4.29
CA GLU A 27 -12.70 -19.56 4.08
C GLU A 27 -13.03 -18.53 5.19
N ASP A 28 -12.19 -18.43 6.22
CA ASP A 28 -12.30 -17.48 7.34
C ASP A 28 -11.19 -16.41 7.31
N ASN A 29 -10.78 -16.00 6.10
CA ASN A 29 -9.90 -14.86 5.93
C ASN A 29 -10.70 -13.58 6.17
N GLU A 30 -10.76 -13.17 7.43
CA GLU A 30 -11.28 -11.87 7.83
C GLU A 30 -10.52 -10.77 7.08
N GLU A 31 -11.16 -10.26 6.01
CA GLU A 31 -10.62 -9.24 5.14
C GLU A 31 -10.45 -7.95 5.95
N ILE A 32 -9.22 -7.56 6.22
CA ILE A 32 -8.93 -6.34 6.94
C ILE A 32 -8.79 -5.16 5.97
N VAL A 33 -9.39 -4.04 6.34
CA VAL A 33 -9.26 -2.77 5.63
C VAL A 33 -8.51 -1.79 6.53
N ILE A 34 -7.34 -1.34 6.09
CA ILE A 34 -6.51 -0.35 6.79
C ILE A 34 -6.29 0.89 5.92
N SER A 35 -5.78 1.97 6.51
CA SER A 35 -5.54 3.25 5.83
C SER A 35 -4.10 3.71 6.00
N THR A 36 -3.53 4.30 4.94
CA THR A 36 -2.21 4.95 5.02
C THR A 36 -2.23 6.25 5.83
N VAL A 37 -3.41 6.76 6.20
CA VAL A 37 -3.53 7.88 7.15
C VAL A 37 -2.98 7.51 8.52
N GLU A 38 -3.14 6.24 8.92
CA GLU A 38 -2.74 5.69 10.21
C GLU A 38 -1.46 4.85 10.09
N VAL A 39 -0.68 5.05 9.03
CA VAL A 39 0.49 4.23 8.66
C VAL A 39 1.57 4.15 9.75
N SER A 40 1.65 5.15 10.62
CA SER A 40 2.57 5.18 11.75
C SER A 40 2.15 4.23 12.89
N GLN A 41 0.88 3.84 12.93
CA GLN A 41 0.29 2.97 13.97
C GLN A 41 0.16 1.52 13.52
N TRP A 42 0.56 1.18 12.30
CA TRP A 42 0.49 -0.18 11.78
C TRP A 42 1.38 -1.14 12.58
N ASP A 43 0.77 -2.21 13.08
CA ASP A 43 1.48 -3.37 13.63
C ASP A 43 1.85 -4.32 12.48
N LEU A 44 3.04 -4.13 11.92
CA LEU A 44 3.55 -4.91 10.79
C LEU A 44 3.59 -6.41 11.08
N SER A 45 3.93 -6.80 12.31
CA SER A 45 3.99 -8.20 12.70
C SER A 45 2.61 -8.83 12.62
N SER A 46 1.55 -8.17 13.11
CA SER A 46 0.19 -8.70 12.99
C SER A 46 -0.34 -8.72 11.55
N LEU A 47 0.01 -7.70 10.76
CA LEU A 47 -0.49 -7.51 9.41
C LEU A 47 0.17 -8.46 8.41
N ALA A 48 1.48 -8.68 8.51
CA ALA A 48 2.24 -9.51 7.58
C ALA A 48 1.77 -10.97 7.50
N HIS A 49 1.16 -11.50 8.57
CA HIS A 49 0.62 -12.86 8.60
C HIS A 49 -0.73 -13.00 7.87
N ARG A 50 -1.30 -11.91 7.34
CA ARG A 50 -2.58 -11.94 6.65
C ARG A 50 -2.37 -12.15 5.15
N PRO A 51 -3.10 -13.08 4.52
CA PRO A 51 -2.91 -13.40 3.11
C PRO A 51 -3.43 -12.31 2.18
N ILE A 52 -4.45 -11.55 2.63
CA ILE A 52 -5.05 -10.45 1.88
C ILE A 52 -5.28 -9.26 2.82
N ILE A 53 -4.85 -8.07 2.38
CA ILE A 53 -5.08 -6.79 3.07
C ILE A 53 -5.57 -5.76 2.06
N LYS A 54 -6.65 -5.06 2.39
CA LYS A 54 -7.10 -3.89 1.63
C LYS A 54 -6.55 -2.62 2.26
N ILE A 55 -5.77 -1.86 1.51
CA ILE A 55 -5.15 -0.61 1.99
C ILE A 55 -5.74 0.56 1.23
N LYS A 56 -6.40 1.46 1.95
CA LYS A 56 -6.80 2.78 1.42
C LYS A 56 -5.59 3.69 1.41
N ALA A 57 -5.17 4.12 0.23
CA ALA A 57 -3.97 4.92 0.04
C ALA A 57 -4.25 6.20 -0.74
N ASN A 58 -3.57 7.29 -0.37
CA ASN A 58 -3.64 8.53 -1.14
C ASN A 58 -2.93 8.35 -2.49
N ARG A 59 -3.69 8.47 -3.59
CA ARG A 59 -3.21 8.26 -4.96
C ARG A 59 -2.05 9.18 -5.32
N GLN A 60 -2.19 10.46 -4.99
CA GLN A 60 -1.19 11.49 -5.32
C GLN A 60 0.15 11.18 -4.63
N ARG A 61 0.12 10.76 -3.37
CA ARG A 61 1.33 10.38 -2.63
C ARG A 61 2.03 9.18 -3.27
N LEU A 62 1.28 8.15 -3.65
CA LEU A 62 1.83 6.97 -4.33
C LEU A 62 2.53 7.36 -5.63
N VAL A 63 1.84 8.12 -6.50
CA VAL A 63 2.33 8.57 -7.81
C VAL A 63 3.58 9.45 -7.67
N GLN A 64 3.63 10.32 -6.66
CA GLN A 64 4.77 11.22 -6.45
C GLN A 64 6.01 10.51 -5.90
N GLN A 65 5.82 9.46 -5.10
CA GLN A 65 6.92 8.80 -4.40
C GLN A 65 7.39 7.50 -5.09
N SER A 66 6.64 7.00 -6.07
CA SER A 66 6.96 5.73 -6.74
C SER A 66 6.68 5.79 -8.24
N SER A 67 7.71 5.52 -9.03
CA SER A 67 7.60 5.41 -10.48
C SER A 67 6.71 4.24 -10.93
N TYR A 68 6.66 3.16 -10.15
CA TYR A 68 5.74 2.05 -10.36
C TYR A 68 4.28 2.51 -10.29
N PHE A 69 3.90 3.17 -9.18
CA PHE A 69 2.53 3.68 -9.03
C PHE A 69 2.21 4.82 -9.98
N HIS A 70 3.20 5.65 -10.34
CA HIS A 70 3.03 6.64 -11.39
C HIS A 70 2.68 5.98 -12.73
N GLY A 71 3.44 4.98 -13.15
CA GLY A 71 3.17 4.25 -14.39
C GLY A 71 1.80 3.57 -14.39
N LEU A 72 1.43 2.95 -13.26
CA LEU A 72 0.18 2.21 -13.12
C LEU A 72 -1.05 3.12 -13.05
N LEU A 73 -1.00 4.19 -12.24
CA LEU A 73 -2.16 5.02 -11.90
C LEU A 73 -2.28 6.30 -12.75
N CYS A 74 -1.22 6.70 -13.46
CA CYS A 74 -1.26 7.85 -14.38
C CYS A 74 -0.95 7.47 -15.83
N GLY A 75 -0.71 6.18 -16.11
CA GLY A 75 -0.47 5.67 -17.45
C GLY A 75 -1.74 5.49 -18.28
N SER A 76 -1.61 4.79 -19.40
CA SER A 76 -2.73 4.43 -20.29
C SER A 76 -3.25 3.01 -20.06
N PHE A 77 -2.95 2.43 -18.90
CA PHE A 77 -3.44 1.13 -18.49
C PHE A 77 -4.90 1.23 -18.05
N SER A 78 -5.69 0.16 -18.19
CA SER A 78 -7.06 0.10 -17.67
C SER A 78 -7.14 0.45 -16.18
N GLU A 79 -6.09 0.11 -15.45
CA GLU A 79 -5.88 0.29 -14.03
C GLU A 79 -5.82 1.76 -13.61
N SER A 80 -5.46 2.67 -14.51
CA SER A 80 -5.53 4.11 -14.22
C SER A 80 -6.96 4.61 -14.02
N CYS A 81 -7.96 3.87 -14.51
CA CYS A 81 -9.38 4.21 -14.35
C CYS A 81 -10.04 3.51 -13.17
N PHE A 82 -9.33 2.63 -12.46
CA PHE A 82 -9.89 1.90 -11.33
C PHE A 82 -9.53 2.57 -10.00
N ASP A 83 -10.52 2.61 -9.10
CA ASP A 83 -10.33 3.01 -7.71
C ASP A 83 -9.73 1.88 -6.86
N SER A 84 -9.46 0.71 -7.45
CA SER A 84 -8.89 -0.45 -6.79
C SER A 84 -7.95 -1.21 -7.71
N ILE A 85 -6.77 -1.56 -7.20
CA ILE A 85 -5.74 -2.33 -7.91
C ILE A 85 -5.24 -3.49 -7.05
N SER A 86 -4.86 -4.60 -7.67
CA SER A 86 -4.28 -5.75 -6.97
C SER A 86 -2.76 -5.74 -7.02
N ILE A 87 -2.12 -5.99 -5.89
CA ILE A 87 -0.66 -6.05 -5.76
C ILE A 87 -0.31 -7.41 -5.20
N HIS A 88 0.52 -8.14 -5.92
CA HIS A 88 1.06 -9.43 -5.50
C HIS A 88 2.51 -9.24 -5.09
N TRP A 89 2.78 -9.25 -3.79
CA TRP A 89 4.10 -9.04 -3.21
C TRP A 89 4.16 -9.71 -1.84
N ASP A 90 5.35 -10.13 -1.41
CA ASP A 90 5.63 -10.39 0.00
C ASP A 90 5.07 -9.28 0.91
N MET A 91 4.23 -9.67 1.86
CA MET A 91 3.41 -8.74 2.63
C MET A 91 4.26 -7.84 3.55
N GLU A 92 5.30 -8.40 4.16
CA GLU A 92 6.18 -7.66 5.07
C GLU A 92 6.96 -6.56 4.34
N SER A 93 7.53 -6.90 3.18
CA SER A 93 8.26 -5.98 2.32
C SER A 93 7.34 -4.89 1.79
N LEU A 94 6.15 -5.25 1.33
CA LEU A 94 5.16 -4.31 0.81
C LEU A 94 4.70 -3.31 1.87
N LEU A 95 4.33 -3.78 3.07
CA LEU A 95 3.89 -2.91 4.15
C LEU A 95 5.01 -1.97 4.61
N SER A 96 6.24 -2.47 4.69
CA SER A 96 7.42 -1.67 5.04
C SER A 96 7.72 -0.58 4.00
N MET A 97 7.65 -0.93 2.71
CA MET A 97 7.80 0.02 1.61
C MET A 97 6.68 1.07 1.61
N LEU A 98 5.43 0.67 1.82
CA LEU A 98 4.31 1.62 1.95
C LEU A 98 4.51 2.55 3.15
N ARG A 99 4.94 2.05 4.31
CA ARG A 99 5.28 2.91 5.45
C ARG A 99 6.30 3.99 5.06
N PHE A 100 7.34 3.60 4.33
CA PHE A 100 8.36 4.52 3.84
C PHE A 100 7.81 5.59 2.88
N LEU A 101 7.02 5.19 1.86
CA LEU A 101 6.42 6.15 0.92
C LEU A 101 5.53 7.19 1.61
N PHE A 102 4.87 6.80 2.70
CA PHE A 102 4.01 7.66 3.50
C PHE A 102 4.73 8.34 4.68
N GLY A 103 6.06 8.37 4.66
CA GLY A 103 6.88 9.23 5.53
C GLY A 103 7.28 8.63 6.87
N CYS A 104 7.08 7.33 7.08
CA CYS A 104 7.70 6.63 8.21
C CYS A 104 9.15 6.26 7.89
N SER A 105 9.97 6.13 8.94
CA SER A 105 11.31 5.57 8.81
C SER A 105 11.25 4.07 8.52
N LEU A 106 12.12 3.61 7.63
CA LEU A 106 12.35 2.20 7.36
C LEU A 106 13.56 1.73 8.18
N ASP A 107 13.37 0.72 9.03
CA ASP A 107 14.47 0.11 9.77
C ASP A 107 15.05 -1.04 8.95
N LEU A 108 16.23 -0.82 8.38
CA LEU A 108 16.89 -1.79 7.51
C LEU A 108 17.73 -2.75 8.34
N THR A 109 17.41 -4.04 8.23
CA THR A 109 18.12 -5.14 8.87
C THR A 109 18.78 -6.02 7.81
N SER A 110 19.69 -6.90 8.23
CA SER A 110 20.27 -7.91 7.33
C SER A 110 19.23 -8.88 6.76
N GLU A 111 18.07 -8.99 7.40
CA GLU A 111 17.01 -9.93 7.02
C GLU A 111 16.04 -9.29 6.00
N ASN A 112 15.75 -7.99 6.10
CA ASN A 112 14.81 -7.31 5.22
C ASN A 112 15.45 -6.56 4.03
N PHE A 113 16.77 -6.38 4.03
CA PHE A 113 17.45 -5.62 2.98
C PHE A 113 17.25 -6.21 1.57
N LEU A 114 17.44 -7.53 1.42
CA LEU A 114 17.29 -8.19 0.12
C LEU A 114 15.82 -8.16 -0.37
N PRO A 115 14.83 -8.59 0.44
CA PRO A 115 13.41 -8.51 0.03
C PRO A 115 12.91 -7.11 -0.34
N LEU A 116 13.47 -6.05 0.27
CA LEU A 116 13.12 -4.66 -0.04
C LEU A 116 13.85 -4.09 -1.26
N TYR A 117 14.95 -4.71 -1.67
CA TYR A 117 15.73 -4.31 -2.83
C TYR A 117 15.19 -4.90 -4.15
N GLU A 118 14.71 -6.14 -4.10
CA GLU A 118 14.13 -6.88 -5.24
C GLU A 118 12.80 -6.28 -5.72
#